data_AF-A0A357KUK7-F1
#
_entry.id   AF-A0A357KUK7-F1
#
_cell.length_a   1.000
_cell.length_b   1.000
_cell.length_c   1.000
_cell.angle_alpha   90.00
_cell.angle_beta   90.00
_cell.angle_gamma   90.00
#
_symmetry.space_group_name_H-M   'P 1'
#
loop_
_entity.id
_entity.type
_entity.pdbx_description
1 polymer ?
#
loop_
_entity_poly.entity_id
_entity_poly.type
_entity_poly.pdbx_seq_one_letter_code
_entity_poly.pdbx_strand_id
1 'polypeptide(L)'
;MPGPETIPPGDEHADGGVIGTPPRVAVPPRRSGFRVGPMVFVPEFRRIEGADPWAHRKGEPRPFALLWAVYLSAAALLTIFAVSRITVPSTGQFVYACRAMLVMVNLGAVVLWPMTRLSQQFPARPARSLLTDLAIVVVPAQAVVWPMPLLAHWDWGVTAAQSASSAAWASLVGAVLMLATRHPSHSGRSLAMLACLGVALAAPALLVVPVMLNRPASADLLLWFSPLTTPYVISAAPSGHGPVMATAEWLLVLAPLPAALGLWLLGGTMGALPPHAPPHAPPLAPHSYPHPRPHPRPHLDPPGDEAVDRAGTGR
;
A
#
# COMPACT_ATOMS: atom_id res chain seq x y z
N MET A 1 -37.68 -36.48 37.38
CA MET A 1 -36.61 -37.47 37.58
C MET A 1 -36.70 -38.48 36.45
N PRO A 2 -36.02 -38.27 35.31
CA PRO A 2 -35.96 -39.26 34.24
C PRO A 2 -34.94 -40.35 34.61
N GLY A 3 -35.30 -41.61 34.37
CA GLY A 3 -34.51 -42.79 34.73
C GLY A 3 -33.32 -43.06 33.79
N PRO A 4 -32.42 -43.98 34.18
CA PRO A 4 -31.19 -44.26 33.45
C PRO A 4 -31.47 -45.06 32.17
N GLU A 5 -31.08 -44.50 31.05
CA GLU A 5 -31.15 -45.09 29.72
C GLU A 5 -29.96 -46.05 29.53
N THR A 6 -30.26 -47.35 29.44
CA THR A 6 -29.27 -48.41 29.22
C THR A 6 -28.89 -48.47 27.74
N ILE A 7 -27.64 -48.13 27.44
CA ILE A 7 -27.02 -48.23 26.11
C ILE A 7 -26.73 -49.72 25.83
N PRO A 8 -27.21 -50.29 24.71
CA PRO A 8 -26.86 -51.66 24.33
C PRO A 8 -25.41 -51.74 23.81
N PRO A 9 -24.72 -52.87 24.02
CA PRO A 9 -23.36 -53.09 23.53
C PRO A 9 -23.39 -53.18 22.01
N GLY A 10 -22.70 -52.24 21.35
CA GLY A 10 -22.54 -52.21 19.90
C GLY A 10 -21.52 -53.26 19.44
N ASP A 11 -21.95 -54.06 18.47
CA ASP A 11 -21.17 -55.11 17.84
C ASP A 11 -19.88 -54.58 17.20
N GLU A 12 -18.75 -55.19 17.60
CA GLU A 12 -17.46 -55.08 16.92
C GLU A 12 -17.53 -55.75 15.55
N HIS A 13 -17.93 -55.01 14.53
CA HIS A 13 -17.64 -55.39 13.15
C HIS A 13 -16.19 -55.04 12.80
N ALA A 14 -15.33 -56.05 12.98
CA ALA A 14 -14.00 -56.13 12.37
C ALA A 14 -14.13 -56.21 10.84
N ASP A 15 -14.30 -55.07 10.17
CA ASP A 15 -14.19 -54.99 8.72
C ASP A 15 -12.73 -54.66 8.35
N GLY A 16 -11.97 -55.72 8.06
CA GLY A 16 -10.61 -55.68 7.55
C GLY A 16 -10.54 -55.20 6.10
N GLY A 17 -11.10 -54.02 5.85
CA GLY A 17 -11.07 -53.35 4.55
C GLY A 17 -9.65 -52.93 4.19
N VAL A 18 -8.99 -53.73 3.36
CA VAL A 18 -7.76 -53.38 2.64
C VAL A 18 -7.99 -52.05 1.93
N ILE A 19 -7.42 -50.97 2.47
CA ILE A 19 -7.45 -49.64 1.86
C ILE A 19 -6.66 -49.72 0.55
N GLY A 20 -7.37 -50.05 -0.53
CA GLY A 20 -6.87 -49.97 -1.89
C GLY A 20 -6.40 -48.54 -2.15
N THR A 21 -5.11 -48.38 -2.41
CA THR A 21 -4.53 -47.11 -2.79
C THR A 21 -5.26 -46.64 -4.06
N PRO A 22 -5.85 -45.43 -4.08
CA PRO A 22 -6.56 -44.97 -5.26
C PRO A 22 -5.60 -44.95 -6.46
N PRO A 23 -6.04 -45.40 -7.65
CA PRO A 23 -5.20 -45.47 -8.83
C PRO A 23 -4.62 -44.08 -9.12
N ARG A 24 -3.28 -44.02 -9.23
CA ARG A 24 -2.57 -42.81 -9.66
C ARG A 24 -3.05 -42.43 -11.05
N VAL A 25 -3.95 -41.45 -11.13
CA VAL A 25 -4.32 -40.81 -12.39
C VAL A 25 -3.06 -40.13 -12.93
N ALA A 26 -2.53 -40.67 -14.02
CA ALA A 26 -1.39 -40.11 -14.71
C ALA A 26 -1.74 -38.71 -15.21
N VAL A 27 -1.21 -37.68 -14.55
CA VAL A 27 -1.34 -36.30 -15.02
C VAL A 27 -0.48 -36.18 -16.28
N PRO A 28 -1.07 -35.89 -17.46
CA PRO A 28 -0.31 -35.79 -18.69
C PRO A 28 0.73 -34.66 -18.57
N PRO A 29 1.94 -34.81 -19.15
CA PRO A 29 2.98 -33.82 -19.07
C PRO A 29 2.48 -32.49 -19.65
N ARG A 30 2.50 -31.44 -18.82
CA ARG A 30 2.16 -30.07 -19.22
C ARG A 30 3.12 -29.63 -20.33
N ARG A 31 2.64 -29.63 -21.57
CA ARG A 31 3.36 -29.03 -22.71
C ARG A 31 3.46 -27.52 -22.48
N SER A 32 4.66 -27.03 -22.20
CA SER A 32 4.97 -25.60 -22.08
C SER A 32 4.98 -24.93 -23.47
N GLY A 33 3.79 -24.74 -24.05
CA GLY A 33 3.65 -23.93 -25.25
C GLY A 33 3.45 -22.46 -24.88
N PHE A 34 4.46 -21.62 -25.08
CA PHE A 34 4.29 -20.17 -25.11
C PHE A 34 3.45 -19.81 -26.34
N ARG A 35 2.15 -19.56 -26.16
CA ARG A 35 1.31 -18.97 -27.22
C ARG A 35 1.46 -17.46 -27.17
N VAL A 36 2.26 -16.92 -28.08
CA VAL A 36 2.31 -15.49 -28.38
C VAL A 36 1.10 -15.18 -29.28
N GLY A 37 -0.04 -14.88 -28.66
CA GLY A 37 -1.22 -14.37 -29.36
C GLY A 37 -1.25 -12.84 -29.38
N PRO A 38 -2.06 -12.22 -30.25
CA PRO A 38 -2.20 -10.77 -30.32
C PRO A 38 -2.59 -10.23 -28.93
N MET A 39 -1.88 -9.19 -28.51
CA MET A 39 -1.96 -8.57 -27.19
C MET A 39 -3.29 -7.80 -27.03
N VAL A 40 -4.42 -8.50 -27.13
CA VAL A 40 -5.71 -7.96 -26.76
C VAL A 40 -5.87 -8.23 -25.27
N PHE A 41 -5.74 -7.19 -24.45
CA PHE A 41 -6.13 -7.22 -23.05
C PHE A 41 -7.66 -7.34 -22.95
N VAL A 42 -8.22 -8.48 -23.34
CA VAL A 42 -9.52 -8.90 -22.83
C VAL A 42 -9.21 -9.65 -21.55
N PRO A 43 -9.46 -9.08 -20.35
CA PRO A 43 -9.57 -9.89 -19.16
C PRO A 43 -10.85 -10.72 -19.33
N GLU A 44 -10.78 -11.79 -20.11
CA GLU A 44 -11.69 -12.91 -19.93
C GLU A 44 -11.41 -13.37 -18.50
N PHE A 45 -12.26 -12.93 -17.58
CA PHE A 45 -12.47 -13.56 -16.28
C PHE A 45 -13.05 -14.94 -16.52
N ARG A 46 -12.29 -15.81 -17.18
CA ARG A 46 -12.55 -17.23 -17.18
C ARG A 46 -12.40 -17.62 -15.73
N ARG A 47 -13.53 -17.75 -15.02
CA ARG A 47 -13.62 -18.52 -13.78
C ARG A 47 -13.22 -19.94 -14.15
N ILE A 48 -11.92 -20.17 -14.29
CA ILE A 48 -11.40 -21.52 -14.18
C ILE A 48 -11.66 -21.83 -12.71
N GLU A 49 -12.52 -22.79 -12.44
CA GLU A 49 -12.62 -23.38 -11.11
C GLU A 49 -11.21 -23.88 -10.76
N GLY A 50 -10.52 -23.17 -9.84
CA GLY A 50 -9.11 -23.38 -9.53
C GLY A 50 -8.11 -22.39 -10.14
N ALA A 51 -8.53 -21.40 -10.95
CA ALA A 51 -7.69 -20.23 -11.22
C ALA A 51 -7.47 -19.48 -9.92
N ASP A 52 -6.19 -19.30 -9.61
CA ASP A 52 -5.69 -18.60 -8.43
C ASP A 52 -6.48 -17.30 -8.19
N PRO A 53 -7.34 -17.23 -7.15
CA PRO A 53 -8.04 -16.00 -6.80
C PRO A 53 -7.07 -14.88 -6.37
N TRP A 54 -5.76 -15.10 -6.48
CA TRP A 54 -4.66 -14.22 -6.15
C TRP A 54 -3.91 -13.72 -7.40
N ALA A 55 -4.38 -14.00 -8.61
CA ALA A 55 -3.76 -13.53 -9.86
C ALA A 55 -3.70 -11.98 -9.98
N HIS A 56 -4.57 -11.25 -9.28
CA HIS A 56 -4.51 -9.78 -9.18
C HIS A 56 -3.50 -9.26 -8.13
N ARG A 57 -2.83 -10.16 -7.38
CA ARG A 57 -1.86 -9.81 -6.31
C ARG A 57 -0.41 -9.72 -6.76
N LYS A 58 -0.11 -9.98 -8.04
CA LYS A 58 1.27 -9.95 -8.58
C LYS A 58 1.81 -8.54 -8.83
N GLY A 59 1.05 -7.48 -8.53
CA GLY A 59 1.48 -6.09 -8.71
C GLY A 59 2.28 -5.50 -7.54
N GLU A 60 2.04 -5.90 -6.30
CA GLU A 60 2.45 -5.12 -5.12
C GLU A 60 3.92 -5.38 -4.75
N PRO A 61 4.88 -4.66 -5.37
CA PRO A 61 5.25 -3.30 -4.94
C PRO A 61 5.35 -2.25 -6.06
N ARG A 62 5.28 -2.66 -7.34
CA ARG A 62 5.70 -1.81 -8.47
C ARG A 62 4.72 -0.66 -8.78
N PRO A 63 3.40 -0.88 -8.88
CA PRO A 63 2.44 0.21 -9.09
C PRO A 63 2.45 1.22 -7.94
N PHE A 64 2.66 0.77 -6.70
CA PHE A 64 2.79 1.70 -5.57
C PHE A 64 4.03 2.58 -5.71
N ALA A 65 5.19 2.00 -6.04
CA ALA A 65 6.40 2.78 -6.32
C ALA A 65 6.22 3.76 -7.50
N LEU A 66 5.53 3.35 -8.57
CA LEU A 66 5.22 4.21 -9.70
C LEU A 66 4.31 5.38 -9.29
N LEU A 67 3.22 5.10 -8.58
CA LEU A 67 2.29 6.14 -8.09
C LEU A 67 2.99 7.10 -7.13
N TRP A 68 3.87 6.58 -6.28
CA TRP A 68 4.70 7.39 -5.38
C TRP A 68 5.65 8.30 -6.14
N ALA A 69 6.33 7.78 -7.16
CA ALA A 69 7.20 8.59 -8.02
C ALA A 69 6.42 9.69 -8.76
N VAL A 70 5.25 9.35 -9.35
CA VAL A 70 4.36 10.32 -10.01
C VAL A 70 3.90 11.39 -9.03
N TYR A 71 3.54 11.01 -7.80
CA TYR A 71 3.17 11.93 -6.74
C TYR A 71 4.31 12.91 -6.40
N LEU A 72 5.53 12.39 -6.17
CA LEU A 72 6.69 13.22 -5.88
C LEU A 72 7.05 14.16 -7.05
N SER A 73 6.95 13.69 -8.29
CA SER A 73 7.14 14.54 -9.47
C SER A 73 6.08 15.65 -9.56
N ALA A 74 4.81 15.33 -9.32
CA ALA A 74 3.73 16.31 -9.32
C ALA A 74 3.90 17.34 -8.20
N ALA A 75 4.32 16.91 -7.00
CA ALA A 75 4.61 17.81 -5.89
C ALA A 75 5.80 18.74 -6.20
N ALA A 76 6.87 18.21 -6.81
CA ALA A 76 8.01 19.01 -7.25
C ALA A 76 7.60 20.06 -8.30
N LEU A 77 6.84 19.65 -9.31
CA LEU A 77 6.32 20.60 -10.32
C LEU A 77 5.42 21.66 -9.68
N LEU A 78 4.50 21.26 -8.78
CA LEU A 78 3.60 22.19 -8.09
C LEU A 78 4.39 23.23 -7.29
N THR A 79 5.43 22.82 -6.56
CA THR A 79 6.24 23.73 -5.74
C THR A 79 7.10 24.67 -6.58
N ILE A 80 7.63 24.20 -7.73
CA ILE A 80 8.35 25.05 -8.69
C ILE A 80 7.39 26.09 -9.31
N PHE A 81 6.23 25.65 -9.82
CA PHE A 81 5.27 26.54 -10.48
C PHE A 81 4.55 27.48 -9.53
N ALA A 82 4.36 27.11 -8.26
CA ALA A 82 3.81 27.99 -7.24
C ALA A 82 4.70 29.23 -7.00
N VAL A 83 6.01 29.09 -7.23
CA VAL A 83 7.00 30.13 -7.00
C VAL A 83 7.33 30.95 -8.26
N SER A 84 7.15 30.39 -9.45
CA SER A 84 7.64 30.93 -10.73
C SER A 84 6.83 32.10 -11.33
N ARG A 85 6.27 33.03 -10.53
CA ARG A 85 5.59 34.21 -11.09
C ARG A 85 6.59 35.20 -11.69
N ILE A 86 6.73 35.22 -13.03
CA ILE A 86 7.29 36.23 -13.98
C ILE A 86 8.67 36.89 -13.67
N THR A 87 9.22 36.81 -12.46
CA THR A 87 10.46 37.48 -12.03
C THR A 87 11.56 36.48 -11.66
N VAL A 88 12.82 36.94 -11.63
CA VAL A 88 13.98 36.16 -11.17
C VAL A 88 13.71 35.63 -9.74
N PRO A 89 13.78 34.30 -9.51
CA PRO A 89 13.47 33.75 -8.20
C PRO A 89 14.41 34.25 -7.11
N SER A 90 13.87 34.70 -5.98
CA SER A 90 14.67 35.11 -4.82
C SER A 90 15.05 33.90 -3.95
N THR A 91 16.09 34.03 -3.11
CA THR A 91 16.47 32.97 -2.14
C THR A 91 15.31 32.60 -1.22
N GLY A 92 14.52 33.59 -0.77
CA GLY A 92 13.35 33.34 0.08
C GLY A 92 12.26 32.53 -0.62
N GLN A 93 12.09 32.71 -1.93
CA GLN A 93 11.19 31.93 -2.76
C GLN A 93 11.62 30.45 -2.87
N PHE A 94 12.93 30.17 -3.02
CA PHE A 94 13.44 28.79 -2.97
C PHE A 94 13.26 28.15 -1.59
N VAL A 95 13.54 28.87 -0.50
CA VAL A 95 13.31 28.38 0.86
C VAL A 95 11.83 28.01 1.07
N TYR A 96 10.92 28.85 0.58
CA TYR A 96 9.49 28.57 0.62
C TYR A 96 9.12 27.31 -0.19
N ALA A 97 9.64 27.17 -1.42
CA ALA A 97 9.41 25.99 -2.25
C ALA A 97 9.93 24.71 -1.57
N CYS A 98 11.14 24.74 -1.02
CA CYS A 98 11.72 23.59 -0.31
C CYS A 98 10.87 23.19 0.91
N ARG A 99 10.41 24.15 1.72
CA ARG A 99 9.50 23.88 2.84
C ARG A 99 8.19 23.26 2.37
N ALA A 100 7.56 23.82 1.35
CA ALA A 100 6.34 23.27 0.77
C ALA A 100 6.55 21.84 0.24
N MET A 101 7.69 21.58 -0.39
CA MET A 101 8.04 20.25 -0.88
C MET A 101 8.19 19.24 0.27
N LEU A 102 8.86 19.62 1.37
CA LEU A 102 8.98 18.78 2.57
C LEU A 102 7.62 18.46 3.19
N VAL A 103 6.69 19.42 3.21
CA VAL A 103 5.32 19.20 3.68
C VAL A 103 4.61 18.20 2.77
N MET A 104 4.74 18.32 1.45
CA MET A 104 4.15 17.38 0.50
C MET A 104 4.74 15.97 0.66
N VAL A 105 6.07 15.84 0.79
CA VAL A 105 6.71 14.54 1.06
C VAL A 105 6.13 13.89 2.32
N ASN A 106 6.02 14.66 3.42
CA ASN A 106 5.46 14.16 4.67
C ASN A 106 3.97 13.82 4.53
N LEU A 107 3.16 14.65 3.87
CA LEU A 107 1.75 14.37 3.58
C LEU A 107 1.58 13.06 2.81
N GLY A 108 2.43 12.84 1.80
CA GLY A 108 2.47 11.59 1.05
C GLY A 108 2.78 10.38 1.94
N ALA A 109 3.78 10.50 2.82
CA ALA A 109 4.20 9.43 3.71
C ALA A 109 3.16 9.13 4.82
N VAL A 110 2.52 10.15 5.39
CA VAL A 110 1.65 9.99 6.58
C VAL A 110 0.16 9.92 6.27
N VAL A 111 -0.27 10.28 5.05
CA VAL A 111 -1.68 10.23 4.64
C VAL A 111 -1.87 9.34 3.41
N LEU A 112 -1.17 9.63 2.31
CA LEU A 112 -1.40 8.92 1.04
C LEU A 112 -0.98 7.44 1.13
N TRP A 113 0.19 7.16 1.72
CA TRP A 113 0.65 5.78 1.91
C TRP A 113 -0.29 4.96 2.81
N PRO A 114 -0.70 5.43 4.01
CA PRO A 114 -1.72 4.75 4.82
C PRO A 114 -3.02 4.50 4.08
N MET A 115 -3.53 5.51 3.38
CA MET A 115 -4.80 5.40 2.65
C MET A 115 -4.73 4.32 1.57
N THR A 116 -3.67 4.34 0.76
CA THR A 116 -3.45 3.32 -0.29
C THR A 116 -3.28 1.93 0.31
N ARG A 117 -2.49 1.80 1.38
CA ARG A 117 -2.21 0.51 2.02
C ARG A 117 -3.43 -0.10 2.71
N LEU A 118 -4.21 0.70 3.42
CA LEU A 118 -5.44 0.26 4.09
C LEU A 118 -6.58 -0.02 3.10
N SER A 119 -6.48 0.47 1.86
CA SER A 119 -7.42 0.14 0.78
C SER A 119 -7.10 -1.18 0.08
N GLN A 120 -5.91 -1.76 0.32
CA GLN A 120 -5.50 -3.05 -0.25
C GLN A 120 -5.99 -4.24 0.59
N GLN A 121 -5.81 -5.45 0.05
CA GLN A 121 -6.08 -6.67 0.79
C GLN A 121 -5.03 -6.92 1.87
N PHE A 122 -5.41 -7.64 2.93
CA PHE A 122 -4.48 -8.00 4.00
C PHE A 122 -3.31 -8.84 3.48
N PRO A 123 -2.05 -8.43 3.74
CA PRO A 123 -0.88 -9.20 3.39
C PRO A 123 -0.75 -10.44 4.27
N ALA A 124 -0.33 -11.57 3.71
CA ALA A 124 -0.01 -12.76 4.50
C ALA A 124 1.18 -12.55 5.45
N ARG A 125 2.08 -11.61 5.11
CA ARG A 125 3.28 -11.25 5.89
C ARG A 125 3.31 -9.72 6.07
N PRO A 126 2.52 -9.16 7.00
CA PRO A 126 2.33 -7.71 7.13
C PRO A 126 3.64 -6.96 7.36
N ALA A 127 4.49 -7.46 8.26
CA ALA A 127 5.76 -6.81 8.58
C ALA A 127 6.69 -6.67 7.36
N ARG A 128 6.95 -7.77 6.65
CA ARG A 128 7.81 -7.75 5.45
C ARG A 128 7.26 -6.82 4.36
N SER A 129 5.94 -6.86 4.14
CA SER A 129 5.32 -6.02 3.13
C SER A 129 5.41 -4.54 3.49
N LEU A 130 5.16 -4.18 4.75
CA LEU A 130 5.24 -2.79 5.20
C LEU A 130 6.67 -2.26 5.27
N LEU A 131 7.66 -3.11 5.57
CA LEU A 131 9.07 -2.74 5.45
C LEU A 131 9.46 -2.46 3.99
N THR A 132 8.88 -3.21 3.04
CA THR A 132 9.07 -2.96 1.60
C THR A 132 8.42 -1.62 1.21
N ASP A 133 7.20 -1.38 1.64
CA ASP A 133 6.51 -0.11 1.40
C ASP A 133 7.25 1.08 2.03
N LEU A 134 7.78 0.91 3.24
CA LEU A 134 8.58 1.93 3.93
C LEU A 134 9.82 2.29 3.12
N ALA A 135 10.54 1.29 2.58
CA ALA A 135 11.68 1.55 1.70
C ALA A 135 11.26 2.28 0.40
N ILE A 136 10.12 1.91 -0.19
CA ILE A 136 9.56 2.56 -1.38
C ILE A 136 9.19 4.01 -1.11
N VAL A 137 8.70 4.34 0.09
CA VAL A 137 8.35 5.71 0.48
C VAL A 137 9.61 6.51 0.82
N VAL A 138 10.44 5.99 1.73
CA VAL A 138 11.56 6.72 2.32
C VAL A 138 12.67 6.95 1.30
N VAL A 139 13.09 5.95 0.52
CA VAL A 139 14.27 6.11 -0.37
C VAL A 139 14.07 7.23 -1.40
N PRO A 140 12.95 7.29 -2.15
CA PRO A 140 12.69 8.40 -3.06
C PRO A 140 12.46 9.74 -2.34
N ALA A 141 11.85 9.72 -1.15
CA ALA A 141 11.73 10.93 -0.33
C ALA A 141 13.11 11.50 0.03
N GLN A 142 14.08 10.65 0.38
CA GLN A 142 15.45 11.10 0.68
C GLN A 142 16.12 11.75 -0.55
N ALA A 143 15.91 11.19 -1.75
CA ALA A 143 16.43 11.78 -2.98
C ALA A 143 15.92 13.21 -3.23
N VAL A 144 14.72 13.55 -2.75
CA VAL A 144 14.16 14.90 -2.81
C VAL A 144 14.77 15.83 -1.75
N VAL A 145 15.07 15.32 -0.56
CA VAL A 145 15.56 16.12 0.58
C VAL A 145 17.03 16.51 0.42
N TRP A 146 17.88 15.60 -0.04
CA TRP A 146 19.34 15.82 -0.09
C TRP A 146 19.84 16.99 -0.95
N PRO A 147 19.19 17.37 -2.07
CA PRO A 147 19.56 18.57 -2.83
C PRO A 147 19.22 19.91 -2.15
N MET A 148 18.42 19.92 -1.07
CA MET A 148 17.92 21.15 -0.45
C MET A 148 18.99 22.12 0.09
N PRO A 149 20.16 21.69 0.63
CA PRO A 149 21.25 22.61 0.98
C PRO A 149 21.67 23.51 -0.17
N LEU A 150 21.68 22.98 -1.39
CA LEU A 150 22.08 23.73 -2.59
C LEU A 150 21.02 24.75 -3.02
N LEU A 151 19.75 24.42 -2.82
CA LEU A 151 18.63 25.26 -3.25
C LEU A 151 18.27 26.33 -2.22
N ALA A 152 18.26 25.95 -0.94
CA ALA A 152 17.80 26.78 0.17
C ALA A 152 18.95 27.37 1.00
N HIS A 153 20.21 27.07 0.67
CA HIS A 153 21.40 27.47 1.43
C HIS A 153 21.32 27.06 2.91
N TRP A 154 20.71 25.89 3.18
CA TRP A 154 20.62 25.34 4.52
C TRP A 154 21.91 24.64 4.93
N ASP A 155 22.17 24.63 6.23
CA ASP A 155 23.20 23.78 6.80
C ASP A 155 22.89 22.30 6.56
N TRP A 156 23.93 21.48 6.40
CA TRP A 156 23.77 20.03 6.19
C TRP A 156 23.08 19.36 7.38
N GLY A 157 23.27 19.86 8.61
CA GLY A 157 22.59 19.37 9.81
C GLY A 157 21.07 19.55 9.75
N VAL A 158 20.59 20.67 9.21
CA VAL A 158 19.15 20.93 8.99
C VAL A 158 18.58 19.93 8.01
N THR A 159 19.27 19.69 6.89
CA THR A 159 18.82 18.72 5.87
C THR A 159 18.82 17.29 6.41
N ALA A 160 19.85 16.91 7.17
CA ALA A 160 19.91 15.62 7.86
C ALA A 160 18.78 15.48 8.90
N ALA A 161 18.43 16.54 9.62
CA ALA A 161 17.31 16.55 10.55
C ALA A 161 15.96 16.40 9.83
N GLN A 162 15.75 17.05 8.69
CA GLN A 162 14.55 16.88 7.86
C GLN A 162 14.41 15.44 7.35
N SER A 163 15.54 14.88 6.89
CA SER A 163 15.68 13.49 6.44
C SER A 163 15.28 12.51 7.54
N ALA A 164 15.89 12.67 8.72
CA ALA A 164 15.65 11.83 9.90
C ALA A 164 14.22 11.96 10.41
N SER A 165 13.68 13.18 10.47
CA SER A 165 12.29 13.44 10.89
C SER A 165 11.30 12.71 9.98
N SER A 166 11.46 12.87 8.66
CA SER A 166 10.58 12.25 7.67
C SER A 166 10.64 10.71 7.76
N ALA A 167 11.84 10.14 7.94
CA ALA A 167 12.02 8.70 8.13
C ALA A 167 11.43 8.19 9.46
N ALA A 168 11.57 8.96 10.55
CA ALA A 168 11.01 8.64 11.85
C ALA A 168 9.48 8.59 11.82
N TRP A 169 8.84 9.59 11.23
CA TRP A 169 7.39 9.65 11.08
C TRP A 169 6.87 8.55 10.13
N ALA A 170 7.53 8.31 8.99
CA ALA A 170 7.17 7.22 8.10
C ALA A 170 7.28 5.86 8.80
N SER A 171 8.32 5.66 9.62
CA SER A 171 8.51 4.43 10.41
C SER A 171 7.40 4.24 11.44
N LEU A 172 6.98 5.31 12.12
CA LEU A 172 5.86 5.29 13.07
C LEU A 172 4.55 4.92 12.37
N VAL A 173 4.28 5.54 11.22
CA VAL A 173 3.11 5.23 10.39
C VAL A 173 3.12 3.77 9.93
N GLY A 174 4.26 3.27 9.45
CA GLY A 174 4.43 1.85 9.12
C GLY A 174 4.13 0.92 10.30
N ALA A 175 4.52 1.30 11.52
CA ALA A 175 4.24 0.54 12.73
C ALA A 175 2.74 0.53 13.07
N VAL A 176 2.05 1.66 12.95
CA VAL A 176 0.59 1.77 13.10
C VAL A 176 -0.13 0.89 12.07
N LEU A 177 0.28 0.96 10.81
CA LEU A 177 -0.27 0.12 9.73
C LEU A 177 -0.05 -1.36 9.97
N MET A 178 1.08 -1.75 10.56
CA MET A 178 1.36 -3.14 10.87
C MET A 178 0.37 -3.67 11.91
N LEU A 179 0.04 -2.90 12.95
CA LEU A 179 -0.98 -3.30 13.91
C LEU A 179 -2.37 -3.38 13.27
N ALA A 180 -2.70 -2.40 12.42
CA ALA A 180 -3.99 -2.34 11.72
C ALA A 180 -4.21 -3.50 10.73
N THR A 181 -3.14 -3.95 10.07
CA THR A 181 -3.19 -5.01 9.05
C THR A 181 -3.13 -6.42 9.62
N ARG A 182 -3.02 -6.58 10.94
CA ARG A 182 -3.09 -7.89 11.60
C ARG A 182 -4.48 -8.47 11.65
N HIS A 183 -5.44 -7.65 12.06
CA HIS A 183 -6.80 -8.11 12.28
C HIS A 183 -7.63 -7.74 11.05
N PRO A 184 -8.38 -8.69 10.48
CA PRO A 184 -9.19 -8.44 9.29
C PRO A 184 -10.47 -7.64 9.60
N SER A 185 -10.37 -6.60 10.44
CA SER A 185 -11.51 -5.76 10.83
C SER A 185 -11.50 -4.44 10.07
N HIS A 186 -12.68 -4.06 9.55
CA HIS A 186 -12.87 -2.75 8.93
C HIS A 186 -12.66 -1.62 9.96
N SER A 187 -13.13 -1.81 11.19
CA SER A 187 -12.95 -0.83 12.28
C SER A 187 -11.49 -0.58 12.62
N GLY A 188 -10.64 -1.62 12.61
CA GLY A 188 -9.20 -1.48 12.85
C GLY A 188 -8.51 -0.61 11.79
N ARG A 189 -8.91 -0.75 10.52
CA ARG A 189 -8.41 0.09 9.43
C ARG A 189 -8.86 1.54 9.58
N SER A 190 -10.13 1.77 9.86
CA SER A 190 -10.66 3.13 10.06
C SER A 190 -9.99 3.81 11.25
N LEU A 191 -9.81 3.11 12.37
CA LEU A 191 -9.12 3.63 13.55
C LEU A 191 -7.66 3.97 13.25
N ALA A 192 -6.95 3.11 12.52
CA ALA A 192 -5.58 3.36 12.13
C ALA A 192 -5.45 4.58 11.21
N MET A 193 -6.37 4.73 10.25
CA MET A 193 -6.40 5.92 9.39
C MET A 193 -6.70 7.18 10.19
N LEU A 194 -7.65 7.13 11.12
CA LEU A 194 -7.94 8.25 12.04
C LEU A 194 -6.73 8.59 12.91
N ALA A 195 -5.97 7.59 13.37
CA ALA A 195 -4.73 7.82 14.12
C ALA A 195 -3.67 8.52 13.26
N CYS A 196 -3.46 8.07 12.01
CA CYS A 196 -2.54 8.71 11.07
C CYS A 196 -2.95 10.17 10.77
N LEU A 197 -4.25 10.42 10.52
CA LEU A 197 -4.78 11.76 10.30
C LEU A 197 -4.67 12.63 11.54
N GLY A 198 -4.96 12.08 12.72
CA GLY A 198 -4.83 12.77 14.00
C GLY A 198 -3.39 13.22 14.23
N VAL A 199 -2.41 12.34 14.02
CA VAL A 199 -0.98 12.67 14.14
C VAL A 199 -0.57 13.74 13.12
N ALA A 200 -1.03 13.64 11.87
CA ALA A 200 -0.70 14.61 10.83
C ALA A 200 -1.28 16.00 11.13
N LEU A 201 -2.54 16.06 11.55
CA LEU A 201 -3.32 17.30 11.67
C LEU A 201 -3.34 17.91 13.08
N ALA A 202 -2.89 17.20 14.12
CA ALA A 202 -2.93 17.69 15.50
C ALA A 202 -2.28 19.06 15.67
N ALA A 203 -1.01 19.23 15.26
CA ALA A 203 -0.33 20.52 15.42
C ALA A 203 -0.93 21.62 14.52
N PRO A 204 -1.18 21.41 13.20
CA PRO A 204 -1.86 22.42 12.39
C PRO A 204 -3.20 22.89 12.97
N ALA A 205 -4.03 21.95 13.47
CA ALA A 205 -5.30 22.28 14.10
C ALA A 205 -5.12 23.11 15.37
N LEU A 206 -4.13 22.75 16.20
CA LEU A 206 -3.80 23.50 17.42
C LEU A 206 -3.23 24.90 17.13
N LEU A 207 -2.59 25.13 16.00
CA LEU A 207 -2.11 26.46 15.60
C LEU A 207 -3.22 27.41 15.17
N VAL A 208 -4.31 26.88 14.61
CA VAL A 208 -5.47 27.70 14.23
C VAL A 208 -6.12 28.31 15.48
N VAL A 209 -6.09 27.60 16.62
CA VAL A 209 -6.78 28.04 17.85
C VAL A 209 -6.22 29.36 18.41
N PRO A 210 -4.91 29.56 18.67
CA PRO A 210 -4.37 30.84 19.10
C PRO A 210 -4.64 31.98 18.12
N VAL A 211 -4.57 31.72 16.81
CA VAL A 211 -4.87 32.71 15.77
C VAL A 211 -6.32 33.16 15.86
N MET A 212 -7.27 32.22 15.99
CA MET A 212 -8.69 32.52 16.16
C MET A 212 -8.98 33.26 17.47
N LEU A 213 -8.19 33.01 18.52
CA LEU A 213 -8.31 33.64 19.84
C LEU A 213 -7.49 34.93 19.98
N ASN A 214 -6.78 35.37 18.93
CA ASN A 214 -5.85 36.50 18.93
C ASN A 214 -4.83 36.43 20.09
N ARG A 215 -4.32 35.23 20.40
CA ARG A 215 -3.32 34.99 21.44
C ARG A 215 -1.94 34.76 20.83
N PRO A 216 -0.85 35.22 21.50
CA PRO A 216 0.50 34.85 21.10
C PRO A 216 0.63 33.33 21.19
N ALA A 217 1.02 32.69 20.08
CA ALA A 217 1.22 31.25 20.05
C ALA A 217 2.49 30.90 20.83
N SER A 218 2.35 30.46 22.09
CA SER A 218 3.45 29.88 22.89
C SER A 218 3.64 28.37 22.61
N ALA A 219 3.10 27.89 21.48
CA ALA A 219 2.98 26.47 21.17
C ALA A 219 4.22 25.89 20.44
N ASP A 220 5.40 26.47 20.64
CA ASP A 220 6.62 26.10 19.89
C ASP A 220 6.95 24.62 20.02
N LEU A 221 6.75 24.04 21.21
CA LEU A 221 7.02 22.62 21.45
C LEU A 221 6.03 21.71 20.70
N LEU A 222 4.76 22.09 20.57
CA LEU A 222 3.74 21.30 19.86
C LEU A 222 4.03 21.20 18.37
N LEU A 223 4.66 22.23 17.79
CA LEU A 223 5.06 22.24 16.38
C LEU A 223 6.06 21.14 16.02
N TRP A 224 6.83 20.65 16.99
CA TRP A 224 7.78 19.55 16.79
C TRP A 224 7.10 18.18 16.68
N PHE A 225 5.87 18.04 17.19
CA PHE A 225 5.15 16.76 17.28
C PHE A 225 4.15 16.54 16.14
N SER A 226 4.34 17.17 14.98
CA SER A 226 3.56 16.86 13.78
C SER A 226 4.44 16.81 12.54
N PRO A 227 4.31 15.76 11.70
CA PRO A 227 5.08 15.61 10.47
C PRO A 227 4.88 16.76 9.47
N LEU A 228 3.79 17.53 9.59
CA LEU A 228 3.48 18.64 8.68
C LEU A 228 4.07 19.97 9.15
N THR A 229 4.25 20.18 10.45
CA THR A 229 4.81 21.43 10.99
C THR A 229 6.29 21.33 11.29
N THR A 230 6.80 20.15 11.66
CA THR A 230 8.23 19.92 11.96
C THR A 230 9.16 20.44 10.86
N PRO A 231 8.85 20.30 9.55
CA PRO A 231 9.71 20.86 8.51
C PRO A 231 9.89 22.38 8.58
N TYR A 232 8.85 23.12 8.98
CA TYR A 232 8.93 24.56 9.17
C TYR A 232 9.80 24.93 10.36
N VAL A 233 9.67 24.21 11.47
CA VAL A 233 10.43 24.49 12.69
C VAL A 233 11.91 24.22 12.49
N ILE A 234 12.28 23.04 11.95
CA ILE A 234 13.68 22.66 11.68
C ILE A 234 14.35 23.65 10.74
N SER A 235 13.62 24.20 9.77
CA SER A 235 14.16 25.16 8.81
C SER A 235 13.98 26.62 9.21
N ALA A 236 13.41 26.91 10.38
CA ALA A 236 13.22 28.28 10.87
C ALA A 236 14.57 28.87 11.33
N ALA A 237 14.78 30.15 11.02
CA ALA A 237 16.00 30.89 11.33
C ALA A 237 15.64 32.17 12.12
N PRO A 238 15.32 32.07 13.42
CA PRO A 238 14.78 33.21 14.17
C PRO A 238 15.77 34.38 14.31
N SER A 239 17.07 34.09 14.26
CA SER A 239 18.16 35.04 14.54
C SER A 239 18.77 35.71 13.29
N GLY A 240 18.17 35.50 12.10
CA GLY A 240 18.72 35.99 10.82
C GLY A 240 19.98 35.28 10.34
N HIS A 241 20.53 34.35 11.13
CA HIS A 241 21.56 33.41 10.71
C HIS A 241 20.91 32.21 10.03
N GLY A 242 21.63 31.49 9.17
CA GLY A 242 21.12 30.24 8.60
C GLY A 242 20.64 29.28 9.70
N PRO A 243 19.61 28.46 9.45
CA PRO A 243 19.13 27.52 10.46
C PRO A 243 20.25 26.52 10.82
N VAL A 244 20.42 26.24 12.11
CA VAL A 244 21.41 25.29 12.65
C VAL A 244 20.72 24.43 13.70
N MET A 245 21.01 23.13 13.70
CA MET A 245 20.42 22.17 14.64
C MET A 245 21.17 22.14 15.98
N ALA A 246 20.47 22.44 17.06
CA ALA A 246 20.98 22.23 18.42
C ALA A 246 20.86 20.74 18.84
N THR A 247 21.71 20.29 19.77
CA THR A 247 21.71 18.90 20.26
C THR A 247 20.35 18.46 20.84
N ALA A 248 19.65 19.36 21.53
CA ALA A 248 18.33 19.07 22.09
C ALA A 248 17.25 18.90 21.00
N GLU A 249 17.34 19.62 19.89
CA GLU A 249 16.39 19.53 18.78
C GLU A 249 16.48 18.19 18.05
N TRP A 250 17.68 17.57 18.01
CA TRP A 250 17.84 16.21 17.50
C TRP A 250 17.01 15.18 18.29
N LEU A 251 16.86 15.37 19.61
CA LEU A 251 16.01 14.49 20.42
C LEU A 251 14.53 14.63 20.02
N LEU A 252 14.07 15.85 19.72
CA LEU A 252 12.70 16.11 19.26
C LEU A 252 12.46 15.51 17.86
N VAL A 253 13.43 15.66 16.95
CA VAL A 253 13.40 15.06 15.60
C VAL A 253 13.27 13.55 15.65
N LEU A 254 13.99 12.89 16.55
CA LEU A 254 14.03 11.44 16.69
C LEU A 254 12.97 10.89 17.65
N ALA A 255 12.21 11.75 18.34
CA ALA A 255 11.18 11.34 19.31
C ALA A 255 10.12 10.35 18.77
N PRO A 256 9.74 10.36 17.47
CA PRO A 256 8.81 9.35 16.94
C PRO A 256 9.40 7.93 16.85
N LEU A 257 10.74 7.78 16.80
CA LEU A 257 11.38 6.47 16.61
C LEU A 257 11.18 5.50 17.78
N PRO A 258 11.35 5.88 19.06
CA PRO A 258 11.05 4.98 20.17
C PRO A 258 9.62 4.43 20.13
N ALA A 259 8.62 5.28 19.80
CA ALA A 259 7.24 4.84 19.63
C ALA A 259 7.09 3.89 18.45
N ALA A 260 7.71 4.20 17.30
CA ALA A 260 7.72 3.32 16.14
C ALA A 260 8.31 1.95 16.48
N LEU A 261 9.48 1.90 17.13
CA LEU A 261 10.16 0.68 17.53
C LEU A 261 9.30 -0.14 18.51
N GLY A 262 8.71 0.50 19.52
CA GLY A 262 7.80 -0.17 20.45
C GLY A 262 6.62 -0.82 19.74
N LEU A 263 5.98 -0.09 18.81
CA LEU A 263 4.89 -0.63 18.00
C LEU A 263 5.36 -1.73 17.05
N TRP A 264 6.55 -1.62 16.43
CA TRP A 264 7.18 -2.67 15.61
C TRP A 264 7.48 -3.95 16.39
N LEU A 265 7.89 -3.84 17.66
CA LEU A 265 8.17 -4.98 18.54
C LEU A 265 6.88 -5.64 19.05
N LEU A 266 5.91 -4.85 19.53
CA LEU A 266 4.54 -5.33 19.81
C LEU A 266 3.91 -5.96 18.57
N GLY A 267 4.29 -5.40 17.43
CA GLY A 267 4.29 -6.00 16.13
C GLY A 267 4.78 -7.45 16.10
N GLY A 268 6.07 -7.60 15.87
CA GLY A 268 6.68 -8.88 15.53
C GLY A 268 6.43 -10.00 16.55
N THR A 269 6.21 -9.67 17.83
CA THR A 269 6.00 -10.66 18.91
C THR A 269 4.62 -11.32 18.87
N MET A 270 3.59 -10.64 18.38
CA MET A 270 2.30 -11.27 18.13
C MET A 270 2.45 -12.12 16.86
N GLY A 271 2.82 -13.38 17.07
CA GLY A 271 3.14 -14.35 16.01
C GLY A 271 2.10 -14.34 14.88
N ALA A 272 2.55 -14.68 13.67
CA ALA A 272 1.66 -14.79 12.53
C ALA A 272 0.48 -15.67 12.93
N LEU A 273 -0.73 -15.11 12.90
CA LEU A 273 -1.94 -15.91 13.05
C LEU A 273 -1.81 -17.07 12.06
N PRO A 274 -2.10 -18.32 12.49
CA PRO A 274 -2.11 -19.44 11.57
C PRO A 274 -2.91 -18.99 10.36
N PRO A 275 -2.39 -19.17 9.13
CA PRO A 275 -3.13 -18.78 7.94
C PRO A 275 -4.50 -19.39 8.10
N HIS A 276 -5.55 -18.55 8.21
CA HIS A 276 -6.90 -19.05 8.32
C HIS A 276 -7.03 -20.06 7.20
N ALA A 277 -7.19 -21.34 7.56
CA ALA A 277 -7.42 -22.38 6.58
C ALA A 277 -8.57 -21.82 5.75
N PRO A 278 -8.39 -21.64 4.42
CA PRO A 278 -9.45 -21.08 3.59
C PRO A 278 -10.70 -21.86 3.98
N PRO A 279 -11.80 -21.17 4.36
CA PRO A 279 -12.99 -21.84 4.87
C PRO A 279 -13.23 -23.00 3.93
N HIS A 280 -13.13 -24.23 4.44
CA HIS A 280 -13.16 -25.43 3.60
C HIS A 280 -14.31 -25.20 2.64
N ALA A 281 -13.98 -25.00 1.36
CA ALA A 281 -15.01 -24.78 0.37
C ALA A 281 -15.95 -25.97 0.58
N PRO A 282 -17.23 -25.73 0.93
CA PRO A 282 -18.14 -26.82 1.27
C PRO A 282 -17.95 -27.85 0.17
N PRO A 283 -17.66 -29.12 0.51
CA PRO A 283 -17.28 -30.13 -0.47
C PRO A 283 -18.26 -29.99 -1.61
N LEU A 284 -17.75 -29.62 -2.80
CA LEU A 284 -18.57 -29.40 -3.98
C LEU A 284 -19.48 -30.61 -4.05
N ALA A 285 -20.79 -30.39 -3.89
CA ALA A 285 -21.73 -31.49 -3.90
C ALA A 285 -21.44 -32.28 -5.18
N PRO A 286 -21.24 -33.61 -5.12
CA PRO A 286 -20.75 -34.42 -6.24
C PRO A 286 -21.65 -34.43 -7.50
N HIS A 287 -22.68 -33.59 -7.54
CA HIS A 287 -23.71 -33.58 -8.56
C HIS A 287 -23.99 -32.15 -8.98
N SER A 288 -23.20 -31.60 -9.91
CA SER A 288 -23.58 -30.56 -10.88
C SER A 288 -22.34 -30.06 -11.63
N TYR A 289 -21.57 -30.94 -12.26
CA TYR A 289 -20.89 -30.45 -13.46
C TYR A 289 -22.02 -30.20 -14.47
N PRO A 290 -22.28 -28.96 -14.90
CA PRO A 290 -23.17 -28.76 -16.03
C PRO A 290 -22.58 -29.59 -17.16
N HIS A 291 -23.33 -30.60 -17.61
CA HIS A 291 -22.96 -31.34 -18.80
C HIS A 291 -22.57 -30.31 -19.85
N PRO A 292 -21.39 -30.46 -20.49
CA PRO A 292 -20.98 -29.55 -21.54
C PRO A 292 -22.16 -29.46 -22.51
N ARG A 293 -22.82 -28.30 -22.54
CA ARG A 293 -23.89 -28.08 -23.50
C ARG A 293 -23.24 -28.36 -24.85
N PRO A 294 -23.79 -29.27 -25.66
CA PRO A 294 -23.22 -29.57 -26.96
C PRO A 294 -23.07 -28.22 -27.67
N HIS A 295 -21.82 -27.87 -27.99
CA HIS A 295 -21.58 -26.67 -28.77
C HIS A 295 -22.45 -26.78 -30.02
N PRO A 296 -23.29 -25.78 -30.33
CA PRO A 296 -24.00 -25.77 -31.59
C PRO A 296 -22.93 -25.94 -32.65
N ARG A 297 -23.01 -27.05 -33.40
CA ARG A 297 -22.10 -27.29 -34.51
C ARG A 297 -22.17 -26.02 -35.37
N PRO A 298 -21.03 -25.43 -35.76
CA PRO A 298 -21.04 -24.34 -36.72
C PRO A 298 -21.90 -24.82 -37.89
N HIS A 299 -22.96 -24.06 -38.17
CA HIS A 299 -23.77 -24.27 -39.36
C HIS A 299 -22.79 -24.08 -40.51
N LEU A 300 -22.33 -25.19 -41.09
CA LEU A 300 -21.62 -25.16 -42.35
C LEU A 300 -22.70 -24.75 -43.35
N ASP A 301 -22.76 -23.45 -43.65
CA ASP A 301 -23.47 -23.00 -44.81
C ASP A 301 -22.90 -23.78 -46.01
N PRO A 302 -23.75 -24.43 -46.82
CA PRO A 302 -23.29 -25.10 -48.02
C PRO A 302 -22.52 -24.08 -48.86
N PRO A 303 -21.41 -24.49 -49.51
CA PRO A 303 -20.69 -23.62 -50.43
C PRO A 303 -21.69 -23.10 -51.45
N GLY A 304 -21.96 -21.79 -51.42
CA GLY A 304 -22.77 -21.14 -52.43
C GLY A 304 -22.09 -21.32 -53.78
N ASP A 305 -22.84 -21.82 -54.75
CA ASP A 305 -22.47 -21.89 -56.17
C ASP A 305 -22.36 -20.47 -56.78
N GLU A 306 -21.47 -19.63 -56.26
CA GLU A 306 -21.01 -18.41 -56.94
C GLU A 306 -19.77 -18.74 -57.78
N ALA A 307 -19.92 -19.74 -58.64
CA ALA A 307 -19.15 -19.83 -59.87
C ALA A 307 -20.11 -19.53 -61.01
N VAL A 308 -19.63 -18.76 -61.97
CA VAL A 308 -20.28 -18.31 -63.22
C VAL A 308 -20.72 -16.84 -63.16
N ASP A 309 -20.25 -16.09 -64.17
CA ASP A 309 -20.54 -14.70 -64.53
C ASP A 309 -19.75 -13.56 -63.89
N ARG A 310 -18.42 -13.58 -64.10
CA ARG A 310 -17.67 -12.37 -64.48
C ARG A 310 -16.65 -12.63 -65.59
N ALA A 311 -17.17 -12.97 -66.76
CA ALA A 311 -16.47 -12.72 -68.01
C ALA A 311 -17.27 -11.66 -68.78
N GLY A 312 -16.74 -10.44 -68.90
CA GLY A 312 -17.27 -9.50 -69.87
C GLY A 312 -17.15 -8.03 -69.49
N THR A 313 -16.47 -7.29 -70.36
CA THR A 313 -16.54 -5.83 -70.58
C THR A 313 -15.80 -4.97 -69.53
N GLY A 314 -14.89 -4.07 -69.90
CA GLY A 314 -14.41 -3.61 -71.20
C GLY A 314 -13.69 -2.27 -71.03
N ARG A 315 -12.62 -2.08 -71.80
CA ARG A 315 -11.95 -0.83 -72.23
C ARG A 315 -11.42 0.16 -71.19
#